data_AF-A0A484Z189-F1
#
_entry.id   AF-A0A484Z189-F1
#
_cell.length_a   1.000
_cell.length_b   1.000
_cell.length_c   1.000
_cell.angle_alpha   90.00
_cell.angle_beta   90.00
_cell.angle_gamma   90.00
#
_symmetry.space_group_name_H-M   'P 1'
#
loop_
_entity.id
_entity.type
_entity.pdbx_description
1 polymer ?
#
loop_
_entity_poly.entity_id
_entity_poly.type
_entity_poly.pdbx_seq_one_letter_code
_entity_poly.pdbx_strand_id
1 'polypeptide(L)' 'MTAGNLASRGLLEKAGFRLEGELRESYQLAGRWHNDWLFGLLKKDVLASHR' A
#
# COMPACT_ATOMS: atom_id res chain seq x y z
N MET A 1 -3.63 2.25 3.21
CA MET A 1 -2.76 3.44 3.04
C MET A 1 -3.50 4.37 2.10
N THR A 2 -3.72 5.62 2.49
CA THR A 2 -4.55 6.56 1.74
C THR A 2 -4.20 6.59 0.26
N ALA A 3 -5.18 6.25 -0.58
CA ALA A 3 -5.02 6.30 -2.02
C ALA A 3 -4.68 7.74 -2.47
N GLY A 4 -3.74 7.86 -3.40
CA GLY A 4 -3.22 9.15 -3.88
C GLY A 4 -1.91 9.60 -3.22
N ASN A 5 -1.45 8.96 -2.13
CA ASN A 5 -0.12 9.22 -1.57
C ASN A 5 0.97 8.50 -2.37
N LEU A 6 1.33 9.05 -3.53
CA LEU A 6 2.28 8.44 -4.47
C LEU A 6 3.69 8.28 -3.90
N ALA A 7 4.13 9.20 -3.02
CA ALA A 7 5.43 9.12 -2.37
C ALA A 7 5.52 7.89 -1.45
N SER A 8 4.51 7.67 -0.62
CA SER A 8 4.46 6.51 0.28
C SER A 8 4.29 5.20 -0.50
N ARG A 9 3.55 5.23 -1.62
CA ARG A 9 3.46 4.07 -2.53
C ARG A 9 4.84 3.68 -3.07
N GLY A 10 5.58 4.65 -3.61
CA GLY A 10 6.91 4.38 -4.15
C GLY A 10 7.90 3.87 -3.09
N LEU A 11 7.79 4.34 -1.84
CA LEU A 11 8.57 3.81 -0.73
C LEU A 11 8.22 2.34 -0.42
N LEU A 12 6.93 2.01 -0.33
CA LEU A 12 6.49 0.63 -0.08
C LEU A 12 6.91 -0.32 -1.19
N GLU A 13 6.74 0.07 -2.45
CA GLU A 13 7.17 -0.72 -3.61
C GLU A 13 8.70 -0.96 -3.58
N LYS A 14 9.51 0.06 -3.26
CA LYS A 14 10.97 -0.10 -3.08
C LYS A 14 11.35 -0.98 -1.90
N ALA A 15 10.54 -0.99 -0.85
CA ALA A 15 10.69 -1.88 0.29
C ALA A 15 10.22 -3.32 0.03
N GLY A 16 9.76 -3.62 -1.20
CA GLY A 16 9.34 -4.96 -1.62
C GLY A 16 7.87 -5.27 -1.39
N PHE A 17 7.09 -4.33 -0.84
CA PHE A 17 5.63 -4.51 -0.73
C PHE A 17 4.98 -4.46 -2.10
N ARG A 18 3.94 -5.26 -2.29
CA ARG A 18 3.13 -5.29 -3.51
C ARG A 18 1.75 -4.71 -3.25
N LEU A 19 1.25 -3.89 -4.17
CA LEU A 19 -0.15 -3.45 -4.17
C LEU A 19 -1.05 -4.63 -4.52
N GLU A 20 -1.95 -4.99 -3.60
CA GLU A 20 -2.86 -6.12 -3.75
C GLU A 20 -4.30 -5.70 -4.04
N GLY A 21 -4.65 -4.44 -3.72
CA GLY A 21 -5.97 -3.92 -4.04
C GLY A 21 -6.21 -2.48 -3.59
N GLU A 22 -7.37 -1.97 -3.96
CA GLU A 22 -7.90 -0.69 -3.52
C GLU A 22 -9.26 -0.90 -2.84
N LEU A 23 -9.35 -0.49 -1.59
CA LEU A 23 -10.58 -0.48 -0.80
C LEU A 23 -11.27 0.87 -1.05
N ARG A 24 -12.47 0.83 -1.63
CA ARG A 24 -13.25 2.03 -1.92
C ARG A 24 -13.94 2.54 -0.67
N GLU A 25 -13.86 3.84 -0.43
CA GLU A 25 -14.55 4.52 0.67
C GLU A 25 -14.31 3.83 2.03
N SER A 26 -13.08 3.38 2.29
CA SER A 26 -12.73 2.56 3.46
C SER A 26 -12.65 3.36 4.76
N TYR A 27 -12.45 4.68 4.68
CA TYR A 27 -12.40 5.52 5.87
C TYR A 27 -12.86 6.96 5.57
N GLN A 28 -13.35 7.61 6.62
CA GLN A 28 -13.77 9.01 6.57
C GLN A 28 -12.71 9.91 7.19
N LEU A 29 -12.31 10.96 6.47
CA LEU A 29 -11.37 11.98 6.95
C LEU A 29 -11.85 13.35 6.46
N ALA A 30 -11.99 14.29 7.40
CA ALA A 30 -12.50 15.64 7.15
C ALA A 30 -13.85 15.66 6.41
N GLY A 31 -14.78 14.77 6.81
CA GLY A 31 -16.13 14.68 6.23
C GLY A 31 -16.19 14.14 4.80
N ARG A 32 -15.09 13.58 4.29
CA ARG A 32 -15.03 12.95 2.97
C ARG A 32 -14.66 11.48 3.12
N TRP A 33 -15.25 10.63 2.29
CA TRP A 33 -14.83 9.25 2.13
C TRP A 33 -13.57 9.18 1.28
N HIS A 34 -12.65 8.31 1.67
CA HIS A 34 -11.39 8.11 0.97
C HIS A 34 -11.17 6.63 0.70
N ASN A 35 -10.45 6.35 -0.37
CA ASN A 35 -10.02 4.99 -0.68
C ASN A 35 -8.69 4.69 0.04
N ASP A 36 -8.46 3.42 0.32
CA ASP A 36 -7.16 2.91 0.77
C ASP A 36 -6.58 1.95 -0.24
N TRP A 37 -5.26 1.98 -0.38
CA TRP A 37 -4.50 0.90 -0.96
C TRP A 37 -4.11 -0.13 0.09
N LEU A 38 -4.30 -1.40 -0.28
CA LEU A 38 -3.88 -2.57 0.47
C LEU A 38 -2.56 -3.09 -0.10
N PHE A 39 -1.56 -3.20 0.76
CA PHE A 39 -0.25 -3.73 0.40
C PHE A 39 0.05 -5.01 1.17
N GLY A 40 0.68 -5.97 0.50
CA GLY A 40 1.17 -7.21 1.07
C GLY A 40 2.68 -7.36 0.91
N LEU A 41 3.31 -8.06 1.87
CA LEU A 41 4.69 -8.50 1.78
C LEU A 41 4.77 -9.89 2.39
N LEU A 42 5.04 -10.91 1.58
CA LEU A 42 5.17 -12.27 2.05
C LEU A 42 6.59 -12.54 2.50
N LYS A 43 6.76 -13.48 3.44
CA LYS A 43 8.10 -13.88 3.93
C LYS A 43 9.07 -14.26 2.79
N LYS A 44 8.56 -14.89 1.73
CA LYS A 44 9.36 -15.28 0.56
C LYS A 44 9.86 -14.10 -0.25
N ASP A 45 9.14 -12.98 -0.24
CA ASP A 45 9.48 -11.78 -1.01
C ASP A 45 10.71 -11.11 -0.37
N VAL A 46 10.76 -11.06 0.96
CA VAL A 46 11.93 -10.56 1.72
C VAL A 46 13.18 -11.40 1.45
N LEU A 47 13.04 -12.73 1.43
CA LEU A 47 14.17 -13.65 1.20
C LEU A 47 14.73 -13.55 -0.23
N ALA A 48 13.90 -13.19 -1.20
CA ALA A 48 14.32 -12.98 -2.59
C ALA A 48 15.07 -11.65 -2.78
N SER A 49 14.74 -10.61 -2.02
CA SER A 49 15.36 -9.28 -2.09
C SER A 49 16.72 -9.16 -1.39
N HIS A 50 17.17 -10.20 -0.68
CA HIS A 50 18.45 -10.23 0.05
C HIS A 50 19.42 -11.29 -0.49
N ARG A 51 19.24 -11.72 -1.74
CA ARG A 51 20.14 -12.65 -2.44
C ARG A 51 20.94 -11.96 -3.53
#